data_AF-A0A959T5J4-F1
#
_entry.id   AF-A0A959T5J4-F1
#
_cell.length_a   1.000
_cell.length_b   1.000
_cell.length_c   1.000
_cell.angle_alpha   90.00
_cell.angle_beta   90.00
_cell.angle_gamma   90.00
#
_symmetry.space_group_name_H-M   'P 1'
#
loop_
_entity.id
_entity.type
_entity.pdbx_description
1 polymer ?
#
loop_
_entity_poly.entity_id
_entity_poly.type
_entity_poly.pdbx_seq_one_letter_code
_entity_poly.pdbx_strand_id
1 'polypeptide(L)' 'VNKTNHDMPIEFRLMDLPGEVKLVGRDVELERAKLAEGELFIVLDRDQLQGMKTKVKVGVYSGEELIEEVSTSFVGPMGG' A
#
# COMPACT_ATOMS: atom_id res chain seq x y z
N VAL A 1 18.61 -4.12 21.94
CA VAL A 1 17.73 -4.74 20.93
C VAL A 1 16.29 -4.65 21.42
N ASN A 2 15.55 -3.62 20.99
CA ASN A 2 14.13 -3.46 21.35
C ASN A 2 13.30 -4.47 20.52
N LYS A 3 12.51 -5.26 21.23
CA LYS A 3 11.69 -6.37 20.73
C LYS A 3 10.26 -5.86 20.50
N THR A 4 10.01 -5.19 19.39
CA THR A 4 8.65 -4.67 19.11
C THR A 4 8.19 -4.85 17.66
N ASN A 5 9.10 -5.15 16.72
CA ASN A 5 8.76 -5.15 15.28
C ASN A 5 8.34 -6.52 14.69
N HIS A 6 8.39 -7.61 15.47
CA HIS A 6 8.03 -8.95 14.96
C HIS A 6 6.55 -9.32 15.17
N ASP A 7 5.84 -8.63 16.06
CA ASP A 7 4.47 -8.98 16.46
C ASP A 7 3.43 -7.99 15.92
N MET A 8 3.83 -7.06 15.05
CA MET A 8 2.94 -6.02 14.51
C MET A 8 2.58 -6.40 13.07
N PRO A 9 1.46 -7.12 12.84
CA PRO A 9 1.01 -7.43 11.49
C PRO A 9 0.68 -6.11 10.77
N ILE A 10 1.51 -5.75 9.79
CA ILE A 10 1.29 -4.54 9.00
C ILE A 10 0.41 -4.88 7.80
N GLU A 11 -0.65 -4.10 7.65
CA GLU A 11 -1.57 -4.18 6.54
C GLU A 11 -1.60 -2.85 5.78
N PHE A 12 -1.65 -2.93 4.45
CA PHE A 12 -1.78 -1.77 3.58
C PHE A 12 -3.20 -1.71 3.03
N ARG A 13 -3.87 -0.56 3.16
CA ARG A 13 -5.27 -0.38 2.73
C ARG A 13 -5.43 0.90 1.93
N LEU A 14 -6.28 0.87 0.91
CA LEU A 14 -6.71 2.09 0.22
C LEU A 14 -7.75 2.83 1.08
N MET A 15 -7.58 4.13 1.23
CA MET A 15 -8.44 4.94 2.11
C MET A 15 -9.55 5.69 1.35
N ASP A 16 -9.24 6.18 0.16
CA ASP A 16 -10.08 7.17 -0.53
C ASP A 16 -10.88 6.60 -1.71
N LEU A 17 -10.62 5.35 -2.11
CA LEU A 17 -11.25 4.72 -3.27
C LEU A 17 -11.23 3.19 -3.19
N PRO A 18 -12.22 2.51 -3.80
CA PRO A 18 -12.27 1.06 -3.83
C PRO A 18 -11.13 0.50 -4.69
N GLY A 19 -10.54 -0.59 -4.21
CA GLY A 19 -9.43 -1.28 -4.86
C GLY A 19 -8.69 -2.19 -3.89
N GLU A 20 -7.60 -2.78 -4.35
CA GLU A 20 -6.82 -3.75 -3.59
C GLU A 20 -5.34 -3.35 -3.56
N VAL A 21 -4.69 -3.52 -2.41
CA VAL A 21 -3.22 -3.42 -2.30
C VAL A 21 -2.65 -4.82 -2.18
N LYS A 22 -1.74 -5.18 -3.09
CA LYS A 22 -1.04 -6.47 -3.10
C LYS A 22 0.43 -6.25 -2.86
N LEU A 23 1.00 -6.95 -1.88
CA LEU A 23 2.44 -6.98 -1.70
C LEU A 23 3.09 -7.82 -2.81
N VAL A 24 4.18 -7.31 -3.39
CA VAL A 24 4.95 -8.03 -4.40
C VAL A 24 5.99 -8.89 -3.70
N GLY A 25 5.83 -10.19 -3.82
CA GLY A 25 6.67 -11.17 -3.16
C GLY A 25 5.85 -12.27 -2.49
N ARG A 26 6.53 -13.25 -1.92
CA ARG A 26 5.91 -14.23 -1.01
C ARG A 26 5.61 -13.53 0.32
N ASP A 27 4.79 -14.13 1.17
CA ASP A 27 4.63 -13.82 2.62
C ASP A 27 5.94 -14.08 3.39
N VAL A 28 7.08 -13.69 2.82
CA VAL A 28 8.42 -13.93 3.32
C VAL A 28 8.47 -13.17 4.63
N GLU A 29 8.59 -13.92 5.72
CA GLU A 29 9.09 -13.45 7.00
C GLU A 29 10.05 -12.28 6.76
N LEU A 30 9.51 -11.08 6.97
CA LEU A 30 10.16 -9.83 6.66
C LEU A 30 11.32 -9.70 7.65
N GLU A 31 12.46 -10.30 7.30
CA GLU A 31 13.65 -10.31 8.13
C GLU A 31 14.08 -8.86 8.34
N ARG A 32 13.81 -8.38 9.57
CA ARG A 32 14.34 -7.28 10.43
C ARG A 32 14.88 -5.98 9.79
N ALA A 33 15.33 -5.98 8.55
CA ALA A 33 15.89 -4.85 7.82
C ALA A 33 15.29 -4.65 6.41
N LYS A 34 14.52 -5.62 5.87
CA LYS A 34 13.99 -5.55 4.49
C LYS A 34 12.54 -5.07 4.34
N LEU A 35 11.80 -4.89 5.43
CA LEU A 35 10.51 -4.16 5.42
C LEU A 35 10.64 -2.71 4.91
N ALA A 36 11.85 -2.15 4.96
CA ALA A 36 12.11 -0.78 4.51
C ALA A 36 11.99 -0.61 2.99
N GLU A 37 12.14 -1.69 2.20
CA GLU A 37 12.11 -1.65 0.74
C GLU A 37 11.28 -2.83 0.21
N GLY A 38 9.97 -2.59 0.10
CA GLY A 38 9.02 -3.52 -0.51
C GLY A 38 8.33 -2.87 -1.70
N GLU A 39 7.97 -3.68 -2.69
CA GLU A 39 7.13 -3.25 -3.80
C GLU A 39 5.69 -3.69 -3.53
N LEU A 40 4.74 -2.86 -3.96
CA LEU A 40 3.32 -3.17 -3.90
C LEU A 40 2.64 -2.85 -5.23
N PHE A 41 1.59 -3.59 -5.53
CA PHE A 41 0.64 -3.26 -6.58
C PHE A 41 -0.61 -2.65 -5.96
N ILE A 42 -1.05 -1.53 -6.55
CA ILE A 42 -2.37 -0.97 -6.32
C ILE A 42 -3.24 -1.38 -7.51
N VAL A 43 -4.27 -2.18 -7.25
CA VAL A 43 -5.21 -2.65 -8.28
C VAL A 43 -6.49 -1.83 -8.14
N LEU A 44 -6.78 -1.03 -9.18
CA LEU A 44 -7.96 -0.19 -9.27
C LEU A 44 -8.82 -0.62 -10.44
N ASP A 45 -10.13 -0.56 -10.28
CA ASP A 45 -11.05 -0.66 -11.40
C ASP A 45 -10.88 0.56 -12.32
N ARG A 46 -11.06 0.33 -13.63
CA ARG A 46 -10.81 1.36 -14.65
C ARG A 46 -11.71 2.59 -14.49
N ASP A 47 -12.91 2.41 -13.95
CA ASP A 47 -13.88 3.48 -13.69
C ASP A 47 -13.47 4.40 -12.52
N GLN A 48 -12.57 3.95 -11.65
CA GLN A 48 -11.99 4.77 -10.57
C GLN A 48 -10.87 5.69 -11.06
N LEU A 49 -10.38 5.51 -12.28
CA LEU A 49 -9.32 6.33 -12.85
C LEU A 49 -9.87 7.68 -13.30
N GLN A 50 -9.59 8.72 -12.52
CA GLN A 50 -10.01 10.09 -12.81
C GLN A 50 -9.01 10.76 -13.78
N GLY A 51 -9.16 10.45 -15.06
CA GLY A 51 -8.34 11.01 -16.12
C GLY A 51 -6.86 10.61 -16.00
N MET A 52 -5.96 11.55 -16.31
CA MET A 52 -4.53 11.26 -16.46
C MET A 52 -3.80 10.98 -15.14
N LYS A 53 -4.29 11.53 -14.03
CA LYS A 53 -3.70 11.37 -12.69
C LYS A 53 -4.79 11.11 -11.68
N THR A 54 -4.72 9.95 -11.04
CA THR A 54 -5.62 9.58 -9.94
C THR A 54 -4.83 9.65 -8.64
N LYS A 55 -5.25 10.52 -7.71
CA LYS A 55 -4.65 10.55 -6.37
C LYS A 55 -5.10 9.31 -5.60
N VAL A 56 -4.17 8.69 -4.90
CA VAL A 56 -4.41 7.51 -4.10
C VAL A 56 -3.80 7.71 -2.73
N LYS A 57 -4.53 7.33 -1.69
CA LYS A 57 -4.01 7.29 -0.32
C LYS A 57 -3.95 5.87 0.17
N VAL A 58 -2.79 5.50 0.67
CA VAL A 58 -2.51 4.21 1.27
C VAL A 58 -2.29 4.42 2.75
N GLY A 59 -3.12 3.77 3.57
CA GLY A 59 -2.93 3.70 5.01
C GLY A 59 -2.10 2.47 5.38
N VAL A 60 -1.18 2.64 6.31
CA VAL A 60 -0.40 1.58 6.94
C VAL A 60 -1.04 1.29 8.29
N TYR A 61 -1.54 0.07 8.48
CA TYR A 61 -2.29 -0.33 9.66
C TYR A 61 -1.55 -1.41 10.44
N SER A 62 -1.75 -1.41 11.75
CA SER A 62 -1.49 -2.57 12.60
C SER A 62 -2.79 -3.01 13.26
N GLY A 63 -3.40 -4.07 12.73
CA GLY A 63 -4.76 -4.44 13.09
C GLY A 63 -5.75 -3.33 12.70
N GLU A 64 -6.26 -2.60 13.69
CA GLU A 64 -7.23 -1.50 13.51
C GLU A 64 -6.59 -0.11 13.65
N GLU A 65 -5.34 -0.01 14.11
CA GLU A 65 -4.65 1.25 14.32
C GLU A 65 -4.00 1.75 13.02
N LEU A 66 -4.32 2.99 12.62
CA LEU A 66 -3.62 3.68 11.53
C LEU A 66 -2.29 4.22 12.04
N ILE A 67 -1.19 3.70 11.50
CA ILE A 67 0.17 4.07 11.85
C ILE A 67 0.65 5.25 10.99
N GLU A 68 0.37 5.20 9.68
CA GLU A 68 0.80 6.22 8.73
C GLU A 68 -0.16 6.31 7.52
N GLU A 69 -0.27 7.51 6.96
CA GLU A 69 -0.96 7.76 5.68
C GLU A 69 0.05 8.25 4.65
N VAL A 70 0.11 7.57 3.50
CA VAL A 70 0.96 7.94 2.37
C VAL A 70 0.08 8.33 1.18
N SER A 71 0.25 9.55 0.70
CA SER A 71 -0.39 10.03 -0.53
C SER A 71 0.52 9.84 -1.73
N THR A 72 0.03 9.17 -2.76
CA THR A 72 0.70 9.02 -4.06
C THR A 72 -0.25 9.33 -5.21
N SER A 73 0.24 9.30 -6.45
CA SER A 73 -0.57 9.49 -7.64
C SER A 73 -0.33 8.38 -8.64
N PHE A 74 -1.40 7.69 -9.01
CA PHE A 74 -1.41 6.76 -10.13
C PHE A 74 -1.50 7.56 -11.43
N VAL A 75 -0.52 7.37 -12.32
CA VAL A 75 -0.55 7.94 -13.67
C VAL A 75 -1.17 6.90 -14.59
N GLY A 76 -2.40 7.15 -15.01
CA GLY A 76 -3.09 6.29 -15.96
C GLY A 76 -2.42 6.36 -17.33
N PRO A 77 -2.64 5.35 -18.20
CA PRO A 77 -2.09 5.35 -19.54
C PRO A 77 -2.47 6.65 -20.29
N MET A 78 -1.46 7.38 -20.79
CA MET A 78 -1.66 8.54 -21.64
C MET A 78 -1.94 8.06 -23.08
N GLY A 79 -3.22 7.86 -23.41
CA GLY A 79 -3.68 7.60 -24.77
C GLY A 79 -4.88 6.65 -24.79
N GLY A 80 -5.97 6.93 -25.51
CA GLY A 80 -6.34 8.04 -26.38
C GLY A 80 -7.83 8.00 -26.67
#